data_AF-A0AAD7NTD2-F1
#
_entry.id   AF-A0AAD7NTD2-F1
#
_cell.length_a   1.000
_cell.length_b   1.000
_cell.length_c   1.000
_cell.angle_alpha   90.00
_cell.angle_beta   90.00
_cell.angle_gamma   90.00
#
_symmetry.space_group_name_H-M   'P 1'
#
loop_
_entity.id
_entity.type
_entity.pdbx_description
1 polymer ?
#
loop_
_entity_poly.entity_id
_entity_poly.type
_entity_poly.pdbx_seq_one_letter_code
_entity_poly.pdbx_strand_id
1 'polypeptide(L)'
;MPSALEDFQLKLLRHETPEHPVLQHFADHLSDMYGFWDSLPANCITSAALEFITGCALEIHTEIREIKLALSSTSWPYFLRAQTGVAPAYAFMIFRTISGNMSHYMQVIADVCLFIDLTNDVLSFYKEELAGETANYIHNRAGVNGKPPANVLAEVAEEALAAQNRVTAALHACGSEGIHAWVTFVHGYVAFHLTQDRYRLNELLS
;
A
#
# COMPACT_ATOMS: atom_id res chain seq x y z
N MET A 1 0.60 19.26 12.34
CA MET A 1 0.80 18.11 11.45
C MET A 1 -0.11 18.14 10.23
N PRO A 2 -1.45 18.34 10.34
CA PRO A 2 -2.33 18.31 9.16
C PRO A 2 -1.94 19.29 8.04
N SER A 3 -1.77 20.57 8.37
CA SER A 3 -1.33 21.59 7.41
C SER A 3 0.05 21.31 6.78
N ALA A 4 0.96 20.67 7.54
CA ALA A 4 2.29 20.36 7.07
C ALA A 4 2.29 19.23 6.02
N LEU A 5 1.36 18.28 6.10
CA LEU A 5 1.17 17.24 5.09
C LEU A 5 0.51 17.81 3.83
N GLU A 6 -0.51 18.66 4.00
CA GLU A 6 -1.24 19.30 2.89
C GLU A 6 -0.33 20.18 2.03
N ASP A 7 0.51 21.00 2.65
CA ASP A 7 1.41 21.92 1.94
C ASP A 7 2.72 21.26 1.45
N PHE A 8 2.96 19.99 1.80
CA PHE A 8 4.27 19.34 1.58
C PHE A 8 4.72 19.40 0.11
N GLN A 9 3.86 18.94 -0.80
CA GLN A 9 4.19 18.89 -2.23
C GLN A 9 4.32 20.30 -2.83
N LEU A 10 3.51 21.27 -2.36
CA LEU A 10 3.62 22.66 -2.82
C LEU A 10 5.00 23.23 -2.46
N LYS A 11 5.46 23.01 -1.23
CA LYS A 11 6.78 23.46 -0.77
C LYS A 11 7.90 22.77 -1.53
N LEU A 12 7.80 21.46 -1.72
CA LEU A 12 8.76 20.69 -2.51
C LEU A 12 8.90 21.26 -3.93
N LEU A 13 7.77 21.52 -4.62
CA LEU A 13 7.74 22.07 -5.98
C LEU A 13 8.25 23.52 -6.06
N ARG A 14 8.18 24.28 -4.97
CA ARG A 14 8.73 25.64 -4.88
C ARG A 14 10.18 25.68 -4.39
N HIS A 15 10.79 24.53 -4.10
CA HIS A 15 12.09 24.43 -3.44
C HIS A 15 12.13 25.15 -2.08
N GLU A 16 11.00 25.13 -1.37
CA GLU A 16 10.86 25.63 -0.01
C GLU A 16 11.06 24.48 0.99
N THR A 17 11.61 24.79 2.16
CA THR A 17 11.79 23.84 3.27
C THR A 17 10.43 23.42 3.85
N PRO A 18 10.08 22.11 3.86
CA PRO A 18 8.92 21.63 4.61
C PRO A 18 9.01 22.00 6.09
N GLU A 19 7.88 22.34 6.70
CA GLU A 19 7.83 22.83 8.09
C GLU A 19 8.31 21.81 9.13
N HIS A 20 8.16 20.52 8.84
CA HIS A 20 8.42 19.46 9.79
C HIS A 20 9.73 18.74 9.48
N PRO A 21 10.65 18.54 10.45
CA PRO A 21 11.95 17.90 10.21
C PRO A 21 11.86 16.52 9.55
N VAL A 22 10.87 15.71 9.93
CA VAL A 22 10.64 14.39 9.29
C VAL A 22 10.28 14.54 7.81
N LEU A 23 9.49 15.56 7.45
CA LEU A 23 9.12 15.81 6.06
C LEU A 23 10.28 16.39 5.26
N GLN A 24 11.12 17.23 5.87
CA GLN A 24 12.37 17.67 5.25
C GLN A 24 13.29 16.48 4.98
N HIS A 25 13.53 15.62 5.98
CA HIS A 25 14.33 14.42 5.78
C HIS A 25 13.72 13.49 4.73
N PHE A 26 12.40 13.33 4.72
CA PHE A 26 11.73 12.57 3.68
C PHE A 26 12.01 13.16 2.29
N ALA A 27 11.87 14.49 2.11
CA ALA A 27 12.17 15.19 0.87
C ALA A 27 13.63 15.01 0.42
N ASP A 28 14.59 15.08 1.36
CA ASP A 28 16.01 14.92 1.08
C ASP A 28 16.33 13.56 0.43
N HIS A 29 15.60 12.50 0.81
CA HIS A 29 15.85 11.13 0.34
C HIS A 29 15.02 10.73 -0.88
N LEU A 30 14.08 11.56 -1.35
CA LEU A 30 13.28 11.23 -2.55
C LEU A 30 14.18 11.02 -3.77
N SER A 31 15.24 11.85 -3.90
CA SER A 31 16.18 11.75 -5.02
C SER A 31 17.14 10.57 -4.92
N ASP A 32 17.29 9.95 -3.76
CA ASP A 32 18.21 8.82 -3.57
C ASP A 32 17.77 7.59 -4.39
N MET A 33 16.47 7.46 -4.66
CA MET A 33 15.93 6.37 -5.47
C MET A 33 16.58 6.30 -6.86
N TYR A 34 16.95 7.45 -7.43
CA TYR A 34 17.61 7.52 -8.74
C TYR A 34 19.07 7.02 -8.72
N GLY A 35 19.65 6.83 -7.52
CA GLY A 35 20.94 6.15 -7.35
C GLY A 35 20.84 4.63 -7.34
N PHE A 36 19.63 4.08 -7.17
CA PHE A 36 19.41 2.63 -7.00
C PHE A 36 18.55 2.00 -8.11
N TRP A 37 17.74 2.80 -8.81
CA TRP A 37 16.84 2.37 -9.88
C TRP A 37 16.97 3.27 -11.12
N ASP A 38 16.65 2.71 -12.29
CA ASP A 38 16.45 3.49 -13.52
C ASP A 38 15.34 4.53 -13.35
N SER A 39 15.36 5.58 -14.18
CA SER A 39 14.47 6.74 -14.02
C SER A 39 12.99 6.36 -13.94
N LEU A 40 12.51 5.39 -14.74
CA LEU A 40 11.09 5.03 -14.73
C LEU A 40 10.66 4.36 -13.41
N PRO A 41 11.28 3.25 -12.94
CA PRO A 41 11.00 2.72 -11.61
C PRO A 41 11.25 3.73 -10.47
N ALA A 42 12.31 4.54 -10.55
CA ALA A 42 12.58 5.57 -9.55
C ALA A 42 11.45 6.63 -9.50
N ASN A 43 10.93 7.06 -10.66
CA ASN A 43 9.77 7.95 -10.75
C ASN A 43 8.56 7.30 -10.07
N CYS A 44 8.26 6.03 -10.36
CA CYS A 44 7.11 5.35 -9.77
C CYS A 44 7.23 5.20 -8.25
N ILE A 45 8.41 4.87 -7.73
CA ILE A 45 8.68 4.80 -6.29
C ILE A 45 8.49 6.17 -5.64
N THR A 46 9.10 7.21 -6.23
CA THR A 46 9.03 8.59 -5.71
C THR A 46 7.59 9.10 -5.73
N SER A 47 6.85 8.87 -6.82
CA SER A 47 5.44 9.24 -6.93
C SER A 47 4.58 8.57 -5.87
N ALA A 48 4.74 7.25 -5.66
CA ALA A 48 4.00 6.53 -4.62
C ALA A 48 4.31 7.07 -3.20
N ALA A 49 5.55 7.51 -2.96
CA ALA A 49 5.96 8.12 -1.71
C ALA A 49 5.29 9.51 -1.51
N LEU A 50 5.14 10.31 -2.58
CA LEU A 50 4.42 11.58 -2.54
C LEU A 50 2.89 11.39 -2.37
N GLU A 51 2.33 10.41 -3.09
CA GLU A 51 0.93 10.00 -2.94
C GLU A 51 0.61 9.55 -1.51
N PHE A 52 1.55 8.87 -0.85
CA PHE A 52 1.41 8.49 0.56
C PHE A 52 1.23 9.70 1.49
N ILE A 53 2.03 10.76 1.31
CA ILE A 53 1.88 11.99 2.10
C ILE A 53 0.51 12.61 1.88
N THR A 54 0.05 12.66 0.62
CA THR A 54 -1.29 13.13 0.27
C THR A 54 -2.37 12.25 0.91
N GLY A 55 -2.22 10.93 0.85
CA GLY A 55 -3.13 9.97 1.46
C GLY A 55 -3.25 10.15 2.98
N CYS A 56 -2.12 10.31 3.67
CA CYS A 56 -2.11 10.60 5.10
C CYS A 56 -2.81 11.92 5.44
N ALA A 57 -2.64 12.95 4.60
CA ALA A 57 -3.38 14.20 4.74
C ALA A 57 -4.89 13.97 4.60
N LEU A 58 -5.32 13.17 3.62
CA LEU A 58 -6.72 12.82 3.43
C LEU A 58 -7.30 12.04 4.61
N GLU A 59 -6.59 11.05 5.15
CA GLU A 59 -7.07 10.23 6.29
C GLU A 59 -7.32 11.04 7.56
N ILE A 60 -6.53 12.10 7.79
CA ILE A 60 -6.68 12.95 8.98
C ILE A 60 -7.58 14.16 8.74
N HIS A 61 -7.94 14.46 7.49
CA HIS A 61 -8.78 15.60 7.15
C HIS A 61 -10.19 15.42 7.70
N THR A 62 -10.69 16.43 8.43
CA THR A 62 -11.96 16.35 9.17
C THR A 62 -13.14 15.98 8.26
N GLU A 63 -13.26 16.64 7.10
CA GLU A 63 -14.38 16.37 6.17
C GLU A 63 -14.32 14.95 5.59
N ILE A 64 -13.12 14.37 5.46
CA ILE A 64 -12.95 13.00 4.95
C ILE A 64 -13.26 12.00 6.05
N ARG A 65 -12.88 12.27 7.30
CA ARG A 65 -13.22 11.39 8.44
C ARG A 65 -14.71 11.38 8.76
N GLU A 66 -15.38 12.50 8.55
CA GLU A 66 -16.82 12.66 8.83
C GLU A 66 -17.71 12.35 7.63
N ILE A 67 -17.11 12.02 6.48
CA ILE A 67 -17.87 11.74 5.27
C ILE A 67 -18.80 10.54 5.50
N LYS A 68 -20.07 10.72 5.15
CA LYS A 68 -21.02 9.62 5.07
C LYS A 68 -20.97 9.06 3.66
N LEU A 69 -20.24 7.97 3.48
CA LEU A 69 -20.12 7.33 2.17
C LEU A 69 -21.48 6.84 1.68
N ALA A 70 -21.80 7.16 0.43
CA ALA A 70 -22.96 6.57 -0.23
C ALA A 70 -22.69 5.08 -0.51
N LEU A 71 -23.74 4.25 -0.48
CA LEU A 71 -23.62 2.82 -0.81
C LEU A 71 -23.12 2.60 -2.25
N SER A 72 -23.33 3.58 -3.14
CA SER A 72 -22.82 3.56 -4.52
C SER A 72 -21.33 3.93 -4.65
N SER A 73 -20.68 4.42 -3.59
CA SER A 73 -19.26 4.80 -3.57
C SER A 73 -18.34 3.59 -3.40
N THR A 74 -18.59 2.50 -4.12
CA THR A 74 -17.92 1.20 -3.91
C THR A 74 -16.42 1.22 -4.18
N SER A 75 -15.94 2.12 -5.04
CA SER A 75 -14.51 2.27 -5.34
C SER A 75 -13.76 3.17 -4.36
N TRP A 76 -14.47 4.00 -3.57
CA TRP A 76 -13.84 4.96 -2.67
C TRP A 76 -12.95 4.31 -1.60
N PRO A 77 -13.36 3.24 -0.90
CA PRO A 77 -12.50 2.60 0.09
C PRO A 77 -11.14 2.18 -0.47
N TYR A 78 -11.12 1.61 -1.68
CA TYR A 78 -9.87 1.18 -2.31
C TYR A 78 -9.06 2.35 -2.86
N PHE A 79 -9.72 3.42 -3.35
CA PHE A 79 -9.03 4.64 -3.75
C PHE A 79 -8.19 5.22 -2.60
N LEU A 80 -8.80 5.40 -1.42
CA LEU A 80 -8.08 5.90 -0.25
C LEU A 80 -6.96 4.94 0.17
N ARG A 81 -7.27 3.63 0.21
CA ARG A 81 -6.31 2.59 0.59
C ARG A 81 -5.09 2.53 -0.33
N ALA A 82 -5.28 2.69 -1.64
CA ALA A 82 -4.19 2.66 -2.62
C ALA A 82 -3.23 3.86 -2.44
N GLN A 83 -3.74 5.02 -2.00
CA GLN A 83 -2.91 6.18 -1.69
C GLN A 83 -2.07 5.95 -0.44
N THR A 84 -2.64 5.36 0.61
CA THR A 84 -1.97 5.20 1.91
C THR A 84 -1.14 3.93 2.03
N GLY A 85 -1.26 3.02 1.08
CA GLY A 85 -0.55 1.73 1.06
C GLY A 85 0.89 1.75 0.63
N VAL A 86 1.29 2.76 -0.16
CA VAL A 86 2.62 2.83 -0.79
C VAL A 86 2.95 1.59 -1.65
N ALA A 87 1.96 0.78 -1.99
CA ALA A 87 2.15 -0.51 -2.65
C ALA A 87 2.94 -0.43 -3.97
N PRO A 88 2.77 0.62 -4.81
CA PRO A 88 3.58 0.73 -6.03
C PRO A 88 5.07 0.84 -5.73
N ALA A 89 5.49 1.54 -4.67
CA ALA A 89 6.90 1.61 -4.29
C ALA A 89 7.46 0.20 -4.01
N TYR A 90 6.77 -0.59 -3.18
CA TYR A 90 7.15 -1.98 -2.93
C TYR A 90 7.19 -2.80 -4.21
N ALA A 91 6.18 -2.68 -5.07
CA ALA A 91 6.10 -3.43 -6.32
C ALA A 91 7.34 -3.21 -7.21
N PHE A 92 7.78 -1.96 -7.38
CA PHE A 92 9.00 -1.65 -8.12
C PHE A 92 10.29 -2.07 -7.40
N MET A 93 10.31 -2.02 -6.07
CA MET A 93 11.46 -2.47 -5.26
C MET A 93 11.64 -4.00 -5.30
N ILE A 94 10.56 -4.78 -5.35
CA ILE A 94 10.60 -6.25 -5.47
C ILE A 94 11.36 -6.67 -6.73
N PHE A 95 11.07 -6.02 -7.87
CA PHE A 95 11.65 -6.37 -9.16
C PHE A 95 12.95 -5.62 -9.48
N ARG A 96 13.67 -5.13 -8.46
CA ARG A 96 14.90 -4.35 -8.63
C ARG A 96 15.93 -5.02 -9.54
N THR A 97 16.15 -6.33 -9.41
CA THR A 97 17.17 -7.06 -10.21
C THR A 97 16.86 -7.10 -11.70
N ILE A 98 15.61 -6.87 -12.08
CA ILE A 98 15.13 -6.87 -13.47
C ILE A 98 14.56 -5.50 -13.87
N SER A 99 14.86 -4.43 -13.13
CA SER A 99 14.27 -3.09 -13.34
C SER A 99 14.54 -2.54 -14.75
N GLY A 100 15.68 -2.89 -15.34
CA GLY A 100 16.05 -2.50 -16.70
C GLY A 100 15.25 -3.21 -17.81
N ASN A 101 14.43 -4.21 -17.47
CA ASN A 101 13.57 -4.92 -18.42
C ASN A 101 12.12 -5.00 -17.91
N MET A 102 11.43 -3.86 -17.95
CA MET A 102 10.05 -3.71 -17.49
C MET A 102 9.07 -4.71 -18.12
N SER A 103 9.34 -5.23 -19.32
CA SER A 103 8.47 -6.22 -19.97
C SER A 103 8.32 -7.52 -19.18
N HIS A 104 9.27 -7.83 -18.28
CA HIS A 104 9.24 -9.05 -17.46
C HIS A 104 8.37 -8.93 -16.20
N TYR A 105 7.93 -7.74 -15.79
CA TYR A 105 7.17 -7.58 -14.54
C TYR A 105 6.07 -6.51 -14.58
N MET A 106 6.06 -5.61 -15.55
CA MET A 106 5.11 -4.50 -15.58
C MET A 106 3.65 -4.97 -15.58
N GLN A 107 3.34 -6.04 -16.31
CA GLN A 107 1.99 -6.59 -16.39
C GLN A 107 1.42 -7.08 -15.05
N VAL A 108 2.28 -7.33 -14.05
CA VAL A 108 1.85 -7.80 -12.74
C VAL A 108 1.81 -6.72 -11.66
N ILE A 109 2.30 -5.50 -11.93
CA ILE A 109 2.43 -4.45 -10.92
C ILE A 109 1.10 -4.16 -10.23
N ALA A 110 0.00 -4.07 -10.98
CA ALA A 110 -1.32 -3.79 -10.39
C ALA A 110 -1.78 -4.89 -9.41
N ASP A 111 -1.62 -6.16 -9.76
CA ASP A 111 -1.98 -7.27 -8.88
C ASP A 111 -1.00 -7.44 -7.71
N VAL A 112 0.29 -7.07 -7.88
CA VAL A 112 1.25 -6.99 -6.77
C VAL A 112 0.80 -5.93 -5.77
N CYS A 113 0.43 -4.73 -6.24
CA CYS A 113 -0.10 -3.68 -5.36
C CYS A 113 -1.34 -4.15 -4.60
N LEU A 114 -2.29 -4.74 -5.32
CA LEU A 114 -3.51 -5.28 -4.72
C LEU A 114 -3.20 -6.34 -3.66
N PHE A 115 -2.30 -7.28 -3.94
CA PHE A 115 -1.87 -8.27 -2.96
C PHE A 115 -1.27 -7.63 -1.70
N ILE A 116 -0.34 -6.68 -1.87
CA ILE A 116 0.35 -6.01 -0.76
C ILE A 116 -0.65 -5.29 0.14
N ASP A 117 -1.58 -4.56 -0.48
CA ASP A 117 -2.55 -3.75 0.24
C ASP A 117 -3.52 -4.64 1.02
N LEU A 118 -4.19 -5.55 0.32
CA LEU A 118 -5.23 -6.41 0.90
C LEU A 118 -4.67 -7.39 1.93
N THR A 119 -3.46 -7.94 1.70
CA THR A 119 -2.81 -8.82 2.68
C THR A 119 -2.49 -8.08 3.96
N ASN A 120 -2.04 -6.82 3.86
CA ASN A 120 -1.83 -6.00 5.06
C ASN A 120 -3.15 -5.74 5.79
N ASP A 121 -4.23 -5.37 5.08
CA ASP A 121 -5.54 -5.14 5.71
C ASP A 121 -6.04 -6.40 6.43
N VAL A 122 -5.86 -7.58 5.84
CA VAL A 122 -6.26 -8.87 6.46
C VAL A 122 -5.42 -9.17 7.70
N LEU A 123 -4.10 -9.08 7.60
CA LEU A 123 -3.18 -9.47 8.67
C LEU A 123 -3.08 -8.41 9.77
N SER A 124 -3.50 -7.18 9.50
CA SER A 124 -3.56 -6.11 10.50
C SER A 124 -4.93 -5.96 11.15
N PHE A 125 -6.00 -6.52 10.56
CA PHE A 125 -7.37 -6.36 11.06
C PHE A 125 -7.51 -6.68 12.55
N TYR A 126 -6.84 -7.75 13.03
CA TYR A 126 -6.92 -8.14 14.44
C TYR A 126 -6.43 -7.04 15.40
N LYS A 127 -5.26 -6.44 15.12
CA LYS A 127 -4.74 -5.35 15.97
C LYS A 127 -5.64 -4.11 15.93
N GLU A 128 -6.30 -3.86 14.80
CA GLU A 128 -7.16 -2.69 14.57
C GLU A 128 -8.48 -2.83 15.31
N GLU A 129 -9.09 -4.02 15.24
CA GLU A 129 -10.29 -4.37 16.01
C GLU A 129 -10.05 -4.21 17.51
N LEU A 130 -8.92 -4.71 18.02
CA LEU A 130 -8.57 -4.58 19.44
C LEU A 130 -8.32 -3.13 19.87
N ALA A 131 -7.89 -2.27 18.94
CA ALA A 131 -7.70 -0.84 19.17
C ALA A 131 -9.00 -0.03 18.98
N GLY A 132 -10.09 -0.65 18.52
CA GLY A 132 -11.33 0.03 18.16
C GLY A 132 -11.19 0.94 16.92
N GLU A 133 -10.21 0.66 16.06
CA GLU A 133 -9.95 1.41 14.83
C GLU A 133 -10.99 1.04 13.76
N THR A 134 -11.88 1.98 13.43
CA THR A 134 -12.92 1.80 12.40
C THR A 134 -12.65 2.57 11.12
N ALA A 135 -11.60 3.41 11.10
CA ALA A 135 -11.17 4.16 9.93
C ALA A 135 -10.14 3.37 9.12
N ASN A 136 -10.50 2.16 8.69
CA ASN A 136 -9.65 1.28 7.87
C ASN A 136 -10.40 0.75 6.64
N TYR A 137 -9.67 0.10 5.74
CA TYR A 137 -10.23 -0.39 4.49
C TYR A 137 -11.40 -1.36 4.68
N ILE A 138 -11.29 -2.32 5.62
CA ILE A 138 -12.32 -3.33 5.87
C ILE A 138 -13.63 -2.68 6.32
N HIS A 139 -13.59 -1.75 7.27
CA HIS A 139 -14.78 -1.05 7.75
C HIS A 139 -15.37 -0.11 6.70
N ASN A 140 -14.54 0.65 5.99
CA ASN A 140 -15.00 1.52 4.92
C ASN A 140 -15.72 0.72 3.83
N ARG A 141 -15.15 -0.44 3.46
CA ARG A 141 -15.75 -1.36 2.49
C ARG A 141 -17.02 -2.04 3.02
N ALA A 142 -17.04 -2.43 4.29
CA ALA A 142 -18.23 -2.96 4.96
C ALA A 142 -19.39 -1.97 4.97
N GLY A 143 -19.09 -0.68 5.25
CA GLY A 143 -20.06 0.40 5.24
C GLY A 143 -20.71 0.62 3.88
N VAL A 144 -19.92 0.71 2.81
CA VAL A 144 -20.48 0.90 1.44
C VAL A 144 -21.19 -0.34 0.92
N ASN A 145 -20.75 -1.54 1.29
CA ASN A 145 -21.36 -2.79 0.85
C ASN A 145 -22.58 -3.21 1.69
N GLY A 146 -22.83 -2.57 2.84
CA GLY A 146 -23.86 -2.98 3.79
C GLY A 146 -23.64 -4.39 4.35
N LYS A 147 -22.38 -4.81 4.51
CA LYS A 147 -22.00 -6.15 4.99
C LYS A 147 -21.34 -6.06 6.38
N PRO A 148 -21.41 -7.12 7.21
CA PRO A 148 -20.59 -7.22 8.41
C PRO A 148 -19.07 -7.18 8.07
N PRO A 149 -18.22 -6.50 8.87
CA PRO A 149 -16.77 -6.44 8.64
C PRO A 149 -16.12 -7.81 8.49
N ALA A 150 -16.52 -8.82 9.29
CA ALA A 150 -15.99 -10.18 9.20
C ALA A 150 -16.24 -10.84 7.82
N ASN A 151 -17.38 -10.58 7.18
CA ASN A 151 -17.66 -11.09 5.84
C ASN A 151 -16.78 -10.40 4.79
N VAL A 152 -16.58 -9.09 4.94
CA VAL A 152 -15.69 -8.32 4.06
C VAL A 152 -14.24 -8.76 4.23
N LEU A 153 -13.79 -9.03 5.45
CA LEU A 153 -12.45 -9.55 5.73
C LEU A 153 -12.19 -10.86 4.97
N ALA A 154 -13.15 -11.79 4.99
CA ALA A 154 -13.05 -13.04 4.24
C ALA A 154 -12.99 -12.81 2.72
N GLU A 155 -13.84 -11.92 2.19
CA GLU A 155 -13.81 -11.54 0.76
C GLU A 155 -12.46 -10.94 0.36
N VAL A 156 -11.90 -10.06 1.19
CA VAL A 156 -10.61 -9.40 0.95
C VAL A 156 -9.45 -10.40 1.01
N ALA A 157 -9.52 -11.39 1.90
CA ALA A 157 -8.53 -12.46 1.95
C ALA A 157 -8.54 -13.30 0.66
N GLU A 158 -9.72 -13.67 0.16
CA GLU A 158 -9.85 -14.38 -1.12
C GLU A 158 -9.35 -13.54 -2.31
N GLU A 159 -9.60 -12.24 -2.30
CA GLU A 159 -9.10 -11.31 -3.32
C GLU A 159 -7.57 -11.19 -3.30
N ALA A 160 -6.96 -11.13 -2.11
CA ALA A 160 -5.50 -11.14 -1.96
C ALA A 160 -4.89 -12.43 -2.51
N LEU A 161 -5.45 -13.59 -2.18
CA LEU A 161 -5.02 -14.88 -2.71
C LEU A 161 -5.19 -14.96 -4.23
N ALA A 162 -6.31 -14.46 -4.76
CA ALA A 162 -6.55 -14.40 -6.19
C ALA A 162 -5.53 -13.50 -6.91
N ALA A 163 -5.19 -12.34 -6.32
CA ALA A 163 -4.14 -11.46 -6.84
C ALA A 163 -2.78 -12.16 -6.86
N GLN A 164 -2.40 -12.83 -5.77
CA GLN A 164 -1.15 -13.61 -5.70
C GLN A 164 -1.08 -14.68 -6.80
N ASN A 165 -2.18 -15.39 -7.01
CA ASN A 165 -2.28 -16.43 -8.04
C ASN A 165 -2.11 -15.85 -9.45
N ARG A 166 -2.74 -14.70 -9.73
CA ARG A 166 -2.58 -14.00 -11.03
C ARG A 166 -1.15 -13.54 -11.27
N VAL A 167 -0.50 -12.93 -10.26
CA VAL A 167 0.92 -12.52 -10.37
C VAL A 167 1.80 -13.73 -10.68
N THR A 168 1.65 -14.80 -9.92
CA THR A 168 2.45 -16.03 -10.06
C THR A 168 2.26 -16.66 -11.45
N ALA A 169 1.00 -16.80 -11.90
CA ALA A 169 0.68 -17.34 -13.22
C ALA A 169 1.24 -16.48 -14.35
N ALA A 170 1.10 -15.15 -14.27
CA ALA A 170 1.58 -14.23 -15.29
C ALA A 170 3.11 -14.21 -15.39
N LEU A 171 3.82 -14.22 -14.26
CA LEU A 171 5.29 -14.29 -14.24
C LEU A 171 5.81 -15.62 -14.83
N HIS A 172 5.14 -16.74 -14.55
CA HIS A 172 5.46 -18.02 -15.19
C HIS A 172 5.17 -18.01 -16.69
N ALA A 173 4.02 -17.48 -17.11
CA ALA A 173 3.60 -17.48 -18.50
C ALA A 173 4.55 -16.67 -19.41
N CYS A 174 5.13 -15.57 -18.91
CA CYS A 174 6.11 -14.80 -19.66
C CYS A 174 7.57 -15.23 -19.44
N GLY A 175 7.82 -16.32 -18.70
CA GLY A 175 9.18 -16.78 -18.41
C GLY A 175 10.01 -15.76 -17.63
N SER A 176 9.37 -14.96 -16.76
CA SER A 176 10.04 -13.88 -16.04
C SER A 176 11.00 -14.40 -14.98
N GLU A 177 12.22 -13.88 -14.98
CA GLU A 177 13.20 -14.06 -13.90
C GLU A 177 12.75 -13.43 -12.57
N GLY A 178 11.72 -12.58 -12.60
CA GLY A 178 11.13 -11.94 -11.42
C GLY A 178 10.35 -12.88 -10.51
N ILE A 179 10.04 -14.11 -10.94
CA ILE A 179 9.26 -15.07 -10.14
C ILE A 179 9.92 -15.38 -8.80
N HIS A 180 11.25 -15.49 -8.75
CA HIS A 180 11.97 -15.76 -7.51
C HIS A 180 11.86 -14.60 -6.52
N ALA A 181 12.01 -13.37 -7.01
CA ALA A 181 11.85 -12.16 -6.19
C ALA A 181 10.42 -12.05 -5.64
N TRP A 182 9.41 -12.35 -6.48
CA TRP A 182 8.02 -12.36 -6.08
C TRP A 182 7.72 -13.38 -4.97
N VAL A 183 8.08 -14.64 -5.16
CA VAL A 183 7.84 -15.70 -4.16
C VAL A 183 8.57 -15.39 -2.85
N THR A 184 9.81 -14.90 -2.94
CA THR A 184 10.59 -14.49 -1.76
C THR A 184 9.90 -13.36 -1.01
N PHE A 185 9.38 -12.36 -1.74
CA PHE A 185 8.62 -11.26 -1.13
C PHE A 185 7.36 -11.77 -0.44
N VAL A 186 6.54 -12.61 -1.09
CA VAL A 186 5.31 -13.15 -0.49
C VAL A 186 5.60 -13.85 0.84
N HIS A 187 6.58 -14.75 0.87
CA HIS A 187 6.97 -15.45 2.09
C HIS A 187 7.48 -14.49 3.17
N GLY A 188 8.36 -13.56 2.79
CA GLY A 188 8.92 -12.57 3.71
C GLY A 188 7.85 -11.64 4.29
N TYR A 189 6.89 -11.21 3.46
CA TYR A 189 5.83 -10.29 3.86
C TYR A 189 4.85 -10.95 4.84
N VAL A 190 4.46 -12.20 4.59
CA VAL A 190 3.63 -12.96 5.54
C VAL A 190 4.41 -13.24 6.83
N ALA A 191 5.65 -13.71 6.74
CA ALA A 191 6.49 -13.96 7.92
C ALA A 191 6.70 -12.68 8.76
N PHE A 192 6.89 -11.52 8.12
CA PHE A 192 6.97 -10.23 8.80
C PHE A 192 5.72 -9.96 9.64
N HIS A 193 4.52 -10.13 9.08
CA HIS A 193 3.28 -9.91 9.83
C HIS A 193 3.11 -10.90 10.99
N LEU A 194 3.46 -12.18 10.78
CA LEU A 194 3.32 -13.23 11.80
C LEU A 194 4.31 -13.10 12.96
N THR A 195 5.46 -12.47 12.73
CA THR A 195 6.57 -12.42 13.71
C THR A 195 6.71 -11.09 14.41
N GLN A 196 6.11 -10.01 13.90
CA GLN A 196 6.18 -8.70 14.54
C GLN A 196 5.08 -8.53 15.59
N ASP A 197 5.47 -8.20 16.82
CA ASP A 197 4.57 -7.92 17.95
C ASP A 197 3.51 -6.86 17.61
N ARG A 198 3.82 -5.95 16.67
CA ARG A 198 2.90 -4.93 16.16
C ARG A 198 1.54 -5.50 15.76
N TYR A 199 1.50 -6.67 15.13
CA TYR A 199 0.27 -7.25 14.58
C TYR A 199 -0.47 -8.17 15.56
N ARG A 200 0.20 -8.58 16.65
CA ARG A 200 -0.38 -9.40 17.72
C ARG A 200 -0.97 -10.74 17.25
N LEU A 201 -0.55 -11.24 16.08
CA LEU A 201 -1.06 -12.50 15.52
C LEU A 201 -0.62 -13.73 16.30
N ASN A 202 0.43 -13.61 17.11
CA ASN A 202 0.83 -14.63 18.08
C ASN A 202 -0.28 -14.95 19.09
N GLU A 203 -1.20 -14.02 19.38
CA GLU A 203 -2.33 -14.24 20.28
C GLU A 203 -3.44 -15.10 19.66
N LEU A 204 -3.46 -15.23 18.32
CA LEU A 204 -4.41 -16.06 17.58
C LEU A 204 -3.86 -17.45 17.25
N LEU A 205 -2.54 -17.57 17.16
CA LEU A 205 -1.84 -18.78 16.69
C LEU A 205 -1.21 -19.59 17.83
N SER A 206 -1.31 -19.12 19.08
CA SER A 206 -0.82 -19.78 20.29
C SER A 206 -1.77 -20.85 20.81
#